data_AF-A0A1I4P462-F1
#
_entry.id   AF-A0A1I4P462-F1
#
_cell.length_a   1.000
_cell.length_b   1.000
_cell.length_c   1.000
_cell.angle_alpha   90.00
_cell.angle_beta   90.00
_cell.angle_gamma   90.00
#
_symmetry.space_group_name_H-M   'P 1'
#
loop_
_entity.id
_entity.type
_entity.pdbx_description
1 polymer ?
#
loop_
_entity_poly.entity_id
_entity_poly.type
_entity_poly.pdbx_seq_one_letter_code
_entity_poly.pdbx_strand_id
1 'polypeptide(L)'
;MQTSNLRHETRDAVLVAIARDMIARTSMSQDGFAEQLNHQLFVRAPERCKEKGFPDLQGMTKTADMQAYGRAYKAWSKRVERWLDDSGDRIEIPSWIEESWVAALDQPWRDRALIELSGRYGLLAVKQIGSGIDDALQVFAGISMSFGHVAGLGGKVFADGAFDQKDQVYAESFETFCRSLAAHAVAMADRAALVASKIH
;
A
#
# COMPACT_ATOMS: atom_id res chain seq x y z
N MET A 1 -18.79 -14.42 -24.60
CA MET A 1 -19.17 -14.32 -23.17
C MET A 1 -17.94 -13.86 -22.41
N GLN A 2 -17.73 -12.54 -22.32
CA GLN A 2 -16.62 -11.96 -21.56
C GLN A 2 -17.08 -11.80 -20.12
N THR A 3 -16.58 -12.66 -19.24
CA THR A 3 -16.56 -12.33 -17.81
C THR A 3 -15.37 -11.40 -17.61
N SER A 4 -15.62 -10.08 -17.57
CA SER A 4 -14.81 -9.22 -16.71
C SER A 4 -14.62 -9.98 -15.40
N ASN A 5 -13.37 -10.25 -15.02
CA ASN A 5 -13.10 -11.00 -13.80
C ASN A 5 -13.39 -10.05 -12.62
N LEU A 6 -14.67 -9.88 -12.28
CA LEU A 6 -15.19 -9.12 -11.13
C LEU A 6 -14.81 -9.75 -9.78
N ARG A 7 -13.98 -10.80 -9.81
CA ARG A 7 -13.47 -11.46 -8.61
C ARG A 7 -12.19 -10.74 -8.19
N HIS A 8 -12.37 -9.65 -7.46
CA HIS A 8 -11.29 -9.15 -6.62
C HIS A 8 -11.03 -10.18 -5.54
N GLU A 9 -9.75 -10.49 -5.29
CA GLU A 9 -9.36 -11.29 -4.13
C GLU A 9 -9.89 -10.63 -2.84
N THR A 10 -10.00 -11.35 -1.72
CA THR A 10 -10.39 -10.70 -0.45
C THR A 10 -9.36 -9.63 -0.06
N ARG A 11 -9.74 -8.63 0.76
CA ARG A 11 -8.80 -7.61 1.27
C ARG A 11 -7.57 -8.30 1.84
N ASP A 12 -7.87 -9.26 2.68
CA ASP A 12 -6.99 -10.17 3.35
C ASP A 12 -6.01 -10.84 2.38
N ALA A 13 -6.49 -11.41 1.27
CA ALA A 13 -5.63 -12.04 0.26
C ALA A 13 -4.65 -11.03 -0.35
N VAL A 14 -5.09 -9.81 -0.67
CA VAL A 14 -4.20 -8.76 -1.19
C VAL A 14 -3.13 -8.35 -0.17
N LEU A 15 -3.50 -8.14 1.09
CA LEU A 15 -2.54 -7.80 2.15
C LEU A 15 -1.44 -8.86 2.29
N VAL A 16 -1.83 -10.13 2.25
CA VAL A 16 -0.92 -11.27 2.37
C VAL A 16 -0.06 -11.43 1.13
N ALA A 17 -0.66 -11.39 -0.06
CA ALA A 17 0.06 -11.53 -1.31
C ALA A 17 1.16 -10.47 -1.45
N ILE A 18 0.85 -9.21 -1.14
CA ILE A 18 1.81 -8.11 -1.22
C ILE A 18 2.91 -8.24 -0.16
N ALA A 19 2.56 -8.57 1.08
CA ALA A 19 3.56 -8.76 2.14
C ALA A 19 4.50 -9.93 1.84
N ARG A 20 3.96 -11.06 1.34
CA ARG A 20 4.75 -12.22 0.93
C ARG A 20 5.66 -11.90 -0.25
N ASP A 21 5.17 -11.17 -1.25
CA ASP A 21 5.97 -10.73 -2.38
C ASP A 21 7.14 -9.84 -1.93
N MET A 22 6.91 -8.92 -0.97
CA MET A 22 7.95 -8.09 -0.38
C MET A 22 9.01 -8.92 0.35
N ILE A 23 8.59 -9.82 1.24
CA ILE A 23 9.47 -10.71 2.00
C ILE A 23 10.30 -11.58 1.04
N ALA A 24 9.71 -12.09 -0.03
CA ALA A 24 10.39 -12.93 -1.00
C ALA A 24 11.41 -12.19 -1.89
N ARG A 25 11.24 -10.89 -2.08
CA ARG A 25 12.05 -10.07 -3.01
C ARG A 25 13.04 -9.12 -2.35
N THR A 26 13.04 -9.04 -1.03
CA THR A 26 13.92 -8.16 -0.25
C THR A 26 14.71 -8.95 0.78
N SER A 27 15.57 -8.27 1.55
CA SER A 27 16.20 -8.84 2.74
C SER A 27 15.28 -8.87 3.98
N MET A 28 14.03 -8.42 3.85
CA MET A 28 13.06 -8.44 4.94
C MET A 28 12.70 -9.88 5.28
N SER A 29 12.92 -10.28 6.54
CA SER A 29 12.42 -11.56 7.03
C SER A 29 10.96 -11.44 7.46
N GLN A 30 10.25 -12.57 7.53
CA GLN A 30 8.89 -12.61 8.10
C GLN A 30 8.84 -12.05 9.53
N ASP A 31 9.88 -12.36 10.29
CA ASP A 31 10.09 -11.92 11.66
C ASP A 31 10.33 -10.39 11.73
N GLY A 32 11.12 -9.85 10.81
CA GLY A 32 11.31 -8.40 10.66
C GLY A 32 10.02 -7.69 10.28
N PHE A 33 9.23 -8.25 9.35
CA PHE A 33 7.91 -7.72 9.03
C PHE A 33 6.97 -7.76 10.24
N ALA A 34 6.99 -8.84 11.02
CA ALA A 34 6.19 -8.94 12.24
C ALA A 34 6.57 -7.84 13.24
N GLU A 35 7.86 -7.62 13.48
CA GLU A 35 8.34 -6.56 14.38
C GLU A 35 7.93 -5.16 13.87
N GLN A 36 8.08 -4.89 12.57
CA GLN A 36 7.65 -3.64 11.96
C GLN A 36 6.14 -3.43 12.07
N LEU A 37 5.34 -4.48 11.86
CA LEU A 37 3.89 -4.44 12.06
C LEU A 37 3.52 -4.15 13.52
N ASN A 38 4.22 -4.76 14.49
CA ASN A 38 4.02 -4.47 15.90
C ASN A 38 4.25 -2.99 16.20
N HIS A 39 5.37 -2.46 15.73
CA HIS A 39 5.69 -1.05 15.89
C HIS A 39 4.60 -0.14 15.28
N GLN A 40 4.19 -0.40 14.03
CA GLN A 40 3.16 0.41 13.36
C GLN A 40 1.79 0.33 14.07
N LEU A 41 1.44 -0.81 14.67
CA LEU A 41 0.23 -0.98 15.47
C LEU A 41 0.26 -0.14 16.74
N PHE A 42 1.37 -0.11 17.47
CA PHE A 42 1.49 0.70 18.69
C PHE A 42 1.63 2.20 18.40
N VAL A 43 2.13 2.58 17.22
CA VAL A 43 2.12 3.98 16.77
C VAL A 43 0.69 4.48 16.49
N ARG A 44 -0.16 3.65 15.89
CA ARG A 44 -1.51 4.06 15.44
C ARG A 44 -2.63 3.78 16.43
N ALA A 45 -2.59 2.63 17.09
CA ALA A 45 -3.69 2.12 17.89
C ALA A 45 -3.22 1.50 19.22
N PRO A 46 -2.42 2.21 20.04
CA PRO A 46 -1.83 1.65 21.27
C PRO A 46 -2.88 1.13 22.26
N GLU A 47 -4.01 1.82 22.42
CA GLU A 47 -5.08 1.38 23.31
C GLU A 47 -5.77 0.10 22.83
N ARG A 48 -5.94 -0.05 21.51
CA ARG A 48 -6.50 -1.27 20.92
C ARG A 48 -5.54 -2.45 21.05
N CYS A 49 -4.24 -2.21 20.93
CA CYS A 49 -3.21 -3.21 21.18
C CYS A 49 -3.24 -3.71 22.63
N LYS A 50 -3.39 -2.81 23.61
CA LYS A 50 -3.55 -3.16 25.02
C LYS A 50 -4.82 -4.00 25.25
N GLU A 51 -5.96 -3.57 24.70
CA GLU A 51 -7.23 -4.30 24.79
C GLU A 51 -7.13 -5.73 24.23
N LYS A 52 -6.40 -5.90 23.11
CA LYS A 52 -6.19 -7.21 22.47
C LYS A 52 -5.02 -8.00 23.06
N GLY A 53 -4.34 -7.49 24.09
CA GLY A 53 -3.20 -8.14 24.72
C GLY A 53 -2.02 -8.35 23.75
N PHE A 54 -1.81 -7.43 22.81
CA PHE A 54 -0.64 -7.47 21.94
C PHE A 54 0.57 -6.94 22.72
N PRO A 55 1.76 -7.56 22.60
CA PRO A 55 2.94 -7.10 23.32
C PRO A 55 3.50 -5.84 22.67
N ASP A 56 3.86 -4.83 23.46
CA ASP A 56 4.63 -3.67 23.00
C ASP A 56 6.11 -4.05 22.91
N LEU A 57 6.53 -4.63 21.79
CA LEU A 57 7.90 -5.15 21.64
C LEU A 57 8.93 -4.02 21.79
N GLN A 58 8.65 -2.86 21.21
CA GLN A 58 9.54 -1.70 21.30
C GLN A 58 9.64 -1.19 22.75
N GLY A 59 8.52 -1.08 23.46
CA GLY A 59 8.51 -0.71 24.87
C GLY A 59 9.29 -1.71 25.75
N MET A 60 9.20 -3.00 25.44
CA MET A 60 9.91 -4.07 26.16
C MET A 60 11.42 -4.04 25.96
N THR A 61 11.95 -3.53 24.84
CA THR A 61 13.41 -3.36 24.66
C THR A 61 14.06 -2.44 25.69
N LYS A 62 13.27 -1.57 26.33
CA LYS A 62 13.74 -0.66 27.40
C LYS A 62 13.82 -1.34 28.77
N THR A 63 13.33 -2.57 28.89
CA THR A 63 13.38 -3.37 30.13
C THR A 63 14.56 -4.33 30.11
N ALA A 64 15.10 -4.66 31.29
CA ALA A 64 16.22 -5.60 31.40
C ALA A 64 15.81 -7.09 31.27
N ASP A 65 14.51 -7.39 31.10
CA ASP A 65 14.01 -8.77 31.01
C ASP A 65 13.98 -9.28 29.57
N MET A 66 15.16 -9.69 29.10
CA MET A 66 15.35 -10.26 27.76
C MET A 66 14.61 -11.59 27.56
N GLN A 67 14.33 -12.33 28.64
CA GLN A 67 13.58 -13.58 28.54
C GLN A 67 12.09 -13.32 28.27
N ALA A 68 11.51 -12.33 28.96
CA ALA A 68 10.14 -11.89 28.69
C ALA A 68 10.01 -11.34 27.27
N TYR A 69 10.97 -10.53 26.81
CA TYR A 69 11.02 -10.05 25.43
C TYR A 69 11.01 -11.21 24.43
N GLY A 70 11.92 -12.19 24.59
CA GLY A 70 12.01 -13.32 23.67
C GLY A 70 10.72 -14.16 23.59
N ARG A 71 10.00 -14.32 24.71
CA ARG A 71 8.69 -15.01 24.73
C ARG A 71 7.61 -14.20 24.00
N ALA A 72 7.54 -12.89 24.26
CA ALA A 72 6.57 -12.00 23.63
C ALA A 72 6.80 -11.89 22.12
N TYR A 73 8.06 -11.74 21.71
CA TYR A 73 8.48 -11.70 20.30
C TYR A 73 8.05 -12.99 19.58
N LYS A 74 8.40 -14.17 20.10
CA LYS A 74 8.01 -15.45 19.48
C LYS A 74 6.50 -15.63 19.36
N ALA A 75 5.75 -15.26 20.40
CA ALA A 75 4.30 -15.34 20.39
C ALA A 75 3.67 -14.41 19.33
N TRP A 76 4.23 -13.20 19.20
CA TRP A 76 3.82 -12.23 18.18
C TRP A 76 4.18 -12.70 16.76
N SER A 77 5.42 -13.10 16.51
CA SER A 77 5.85 -13.65 15.22
C SER A 77 4.98 -14.82 14.79
N LYS A 78 4.64 -15.74 15.71
CA LYS A 78 3.78 -16.89 15.38
C LYS A 78 2.35 -16.46 15.02
N ARG A 79 1.85 -15.36 15.57
CA ARG A 79 0.55 -14.78 15.20
C ARG A 79 0.61 -14.22 13.78
N VAL A 80 1.63 -13.43 13.46
CA VAL A 80 1.81 -12.86 12.11
C VAL A 80 2.04 -13.95 11.07
N GLU A 81 2.81 -14.99 11.40
CA GLU A 81 2.98 -16.18 10.55
C GLU A 81 1.62 -16.79 10.15
N ARG A 82 0.70 -16.94 11.11
CA ARG A 82 -0.65 -17.49 10.83
C ARG A 82 -1.52 -16.56 9.99
N TRP A 83 -1.30 -15.24 10.06
CA TRP A 83 -1.97 -14.28 9.18
C TRP A 83 -1.39 -14.30 7.76
N LEU A 84 -0.09 -14.56 7.63
CA LEU A 84 0.61 -14.70 6.35
C LEU A 84 0.43 -16.07 5.70
N ASP A 85 -0.14 -17.03 6.43
CA ASP A 85 -0.48 -18.33 5.87
C ASP A 85 -1.59 -18.16 4.82
N ASP A 86 -1.32 -18.72 3.64
CA ASP A 86 -2.19 -18.65 2.46
C ASP A 86 -2.85 -20.02 2.20
N SER A 87 -2.88 -20.88 3.22
CA SER A 87 -3.61 -22.14 3.21
C SER A 87 -5.12 -21.93 3.34
N GLY A 88 -5.92 -22.95 2.98
CA GLY A 88 -7.39 -22.89 3.00
C GLY A 88 -8.03 -22.66 4.38
N ASP A 89 -7.27 -22.79 5.47
CA ASP A 89 -7.69 -22.54 6.86
C ASP A 89 -7.13 -21.21 7.42
N ARG A 90 -6.93 -20.24 6.53
CA ARG A 90 -6.37 -18.93 6.86
C ARG A 90 -7.09 -18.27 8.05
N ILE A 91 -6.30 -17.72 8.96
CA ILE A 91 -6.79 -16.83 10.01
C ILE A 91 -7.08 -15.44 9.43
N GLU A 92 -8.30 -14.95 9.62
CA GLU A 92 -8.70 -13.61 9.21
C GLU A 92 -7.85 -12.54 9.89
N ILE A 93 -7.39 -11.57 9.10
CA ILE A 93 -6.70 -10.38 9.60
C ILE A 93 -7.78 -9.43 10.15
N PRO A 94 -7.70 -9.03 11.43
CA PRO A 94 -8.62 -8.04 11.97
C PRO A 94 -8.56 -6.74 11.17
N SER A 95 -9.74 -6.22 10.77
CA SER A 95 -9.83 -5.04 9.90
C SER A 95 -9.05 -3.81 10.41
N TRP A 96 -9.05 -3.58 11.72
CA TRP A 96 -8.33 -2.47 12.34
C TRP A 96 -6.79 -2.54 12.20
N ILE A 97 -6.24 -3.67 11.78
CA ILE A 97 -4.80 -3.85 11.53
C ILE A 97 -4.40 -3.36 10.14
N GLU A 98 -5.34 -3.25 9.19
CA GLU A 98 -5.08 -2.95 7.77
C GLU A 98 -4.13 -1.76 7.57
N GLU A 99 -4.42 -0.61 8.19
CA GLU A 99 -3.58 0.58 8.07
C GLU A 99 -2.15 0.37 8.59
N SER A 100 -2.01 -0.38 9.69
CA SER A 100 -0.70 -0.71 10.28
C SER A 100 0.05 -1.75 9.44
N TRP A 101 -0.67 -2.68 8.82
CA TRP A 101 -0.14 -3.65 7.87
C TRP A 101 0.44 -2.96 6.64
N VAL A 102 -0.36 -2.10 6.00
CA VAL A 102 0.10 -1.31 4.84
C VAL A 102 1.30 -0.44 5.22
N ALA A 103 1.27 0.21 6.38
CA ALA A 103 2.40 1.01 6.84
C ALA A 103 3.67 0.21 7.18
N ALA A 104 3.53 -1.07 7.50
CA ALA A 104 4.66 -1.96 7.75
C ALA A 104 5.30 -2.50 6.46
N LEU A 105 4.69 -2.26 5.29
CA LEU A 105 5.32 -2.55 4.01
C LEU A 105 6.35 -1.47 3.67
N ASP A 106 7.46 -1.90 3.09
CA ASP A 106 8.43 -1.03 2.43
C ASP A 106 7.93 -0.60 1.05
N GLN A 107 8.59 0.42 0.49
CA GLN A 107 8.36 0.78 -0.90
C GLN A 107 9.05 -0.21 -1.85
N PRO A 108 8.46 -0.55 -3.01
CA PRO A 108 7.20 -0.02 -3.56
C PRO A 108 5.93 -0.79 -3.15
N TRP A 109 6.02 -1.79 -2.28
CA TRP A 109 4.87 -2.65 -1.90
C TRP A 109 3.77 -1.90 -1.16
N ARG A 110 4.14 -0.91 -0.34
CA ARG A 110 3.19 -0.02 0.31
C ARG A 110 2.32 0.70 -0.71
N ASP A 111 2.92 1.30 -1.74
CA ASP A 111 2.18 2.00 -2.80
C ASP A 111 1.26 1.04 -3.56
N ARG A 112 1.75 -0.17 -3.88
CA ARG A 112 0.93 -1.22 -4.49
C ARG A 112 -0.28 -1.59 -3.64
N ALA A 113 -0.11 -1.74 -2.33
CA ALA A 113 -1.21 -2.06 -1.42
C ALA A 113 -2.25 -0.94 -1.40
N LEU A 114 -1.81 0.33 -1.33
CA LEU A 114 -2.73 1.47 -1.36
C LEU A 114 -3.52 1.55 -2.66
N ILE A 115 -2.87 1.35 -3.82
CA ILE A 115 -3.53 1.33 -5.13
C ILE A 115 -4.57 0.23 -5.21
N GLU A 116 -4.21 -0.99 -4.85
CA GLU A 116 -5.09 -2.16 -4.94
C GLU A 116 -6.28 -2.04 -3.96
N LEU A 117 -6.04 -1.62 -2.72
CA LEU A 117 -7.09 -1.46 -1.72
C LEU A 117 -8.06 -0.33 -2.07
N SER A 118 -7.55 0.80 -2.57
CA SER A 118 -8.39 1.92 -3.02
C SER A 118 -9.19 1.57 -4.27
N GLY A 119 -8.56 0.88 -5.23
CA GLY A 119 -9.16 0.51 -6.51
C GLY A 119 -10.43 -0.33 -6.37
N ARG A 120 -10.51 -1.17 -5.33
CA ARG A 120 -11.71 -1.96 -4.99
C ARG A 120 -12.97 -1.14 -4.77
N TYR A 121 -12.81 0.12 -4.35
CA TYR A 121 -13.90 1.05 -4.10
C TYR A 121 -14.03 2.11 -5.22
N GLY A 122 -13.31 1.94 -6.34
CA GLY A 122 -13.23 2.94 -7.40
C GLY A 122 -12.49 4.21 -6.97
N LEU A 123 -11.75 4.16 -5.86
CA LEU A 123 -10.98 5.28 -5.33
C LEU A 123 -9.59 5.31 -5.95
N LEU A 124 -9.04 6.52 -6.04
CA LEU A 124 -7.68 6.75 -6.52
C LEU A 124 -6.75 6.87 -5.32
N ALA A 125 -5.70 6.04 -5.26
CA ALA A 125 -4.65 6.19 -4.27
C ALA A 125 -3.81 7.43 -4.62
N VAL A 126 -3.91 8.48 -3.80
CA VAL A 126 -3.18 9.73 -3.98
C VAL A 126 -2.15 9.85 -2.87
N LYS A 127 -0.88 10.01 -3.25
CA LYS A 127 0.20 10.25 -2.29
C LYS A 127 0.09 11.68 -1.78
N GLN A 128 -0.05 11.85 -0.46
CA GLN A 128 0.03 13.17 0.15
C GLN A 128 1.45 13.74 0.00
N ILE A 129 1.55 14.95 -0.55
CA ILE A 129 2.83 15.66 -0.63
C ILE A 129 3.21 16.14 0.76
N GLY A 130 4.35 15.67 1.26
CA GLY A 130 4.90 16.01 2.57
C GLY A 130 5.34 17.47 2.67
N SER A 131 6.03 17.80 3.76
CA SER A 131 6.51 19.16 4.05
C SER A 131 7.76 19.58 3.25
N GLY A 132 8.40 18.67 2.51
CA GLY A 132 9.61 18.93 1.75
C GLY A 132 9.35 19.50 0.34
N ILE A 133 10.23 20.38 -0.13
CA ILE A 133 10.17 20.97 -1.49
C ILE A 133 10.41 19.90 -2.56
N ASP A 134 11.33 18.96 -2.31
CA ASP A 134 11.69 17.92 -3.25
C ASP A 134 10.51 16.98 -3.58
N ASP A 135 9.60 16.77 -2.63
CA ASP A 135 8.41 15.91 -2.85
C ASP A 135 7.40 16.56 -3.80
N ALA A 136 7.22 17.89 -3.73
CA ALA A 136 6.36 18.61 -4.67
C ALA A 136 6.95 18.60 -6.09
N LEU A 137 8.25 18.85 -6.24
CA LEU A 137 8.92 18.79 -7.53
C LEU A 137 8.86 17.38 -8.13
N GLN A 138 9.04 16.33 -7.31
CA GLN A 138 8.90 14.94 -7.74
C GLN A 138 7.49 14.63 -8.23
N VAL A 139 6.44 15.08 -7.53
CA VAL A 139 5.06 14.88 -8.01
C VAL A 139 4.82 15.62 -9.34
N PHE A 140 5.32 16.85 -9.49
CA PHE A 140 5.21 17.58 -10.75
C PHE A 140 5.94 16.87 -11.91
N ALA A 141 7.15 16.36 -11.66
CA ALA A 141 7.85 15.51 -12.62
C ALA A 141 7.04 14.25 -12.95
N GLY A 142 6.38 13.65 -11.95
CA GLY A 142 5.44 12.55 -12.11
C GLY A 142 4.29 12.87 -13.07
N ILE A 143 3.67 14.05 -12.97
CA ILE A 143 2.66 14.51 -13.94
C ILE A 143 3.22 14.49 -15.35
N SER A 144 4.40 15.07 -15.55
CA SER A 144 5.02 15.22 -16.88
C SER A 144 5.36 13.86 -17.49
N MET A 145 5.93 12.95 -16.70
CA MET A 145 6.25 11.59 -17.13
C MET A 145 4.99 10.78 -17.47
N SER A 146 3.98 10.77 -16.58
CA SER A 146 2.74 10.04 -16.82
C SER A 146 1.98 10.57 -18.02
N PHE A 147 1.96 11.90 -18.22
CA PHE A 147 1.39 12.50 -19.42
C PHE A 147 2.13 12.05 -20.69
N GLY A 148 3.47 12.03 -20.68
CA GLY A 148 4.26 11.51 -21.79
C GLY A 148 3.93 10.05 -22.13
N HIS A 149 3.75 9.19 -21.12
CA HIS A 149 3.32 7.80 -21.32
C HIS A 149 1.91 7.70 -21.91
N VAL A 150 0.95 8.46 -21.39
CA VAL A 150 -0.42 8.52 -21.92
C VAL A 150 -0.42 9.00 -23.37
N ALA A 151 0.31 10.07 -23.69
CA ALA A 151 0.39 10.62 -25.03
C ALA A 151 1.05 9.63 -26.01
N GLY A 152 2.15 9.02 -25.61
CA GLY A 152 2.88 8.05 -26.44
C GLY A 152 2.07 6.79 -26.74
N LEU A 153 1.37 6.25 -25.74
CA LEU A 153 0.50 5.08 -25.94
C LEU A 153 -0.81 5.46 -26.64
N GLY A 154 -1.34 6.65 -26.37
CA GLY A 154 -2.53 7.20 -27.01
C GLY A 154 -2.38 7.32 -28.52
N GLY A 155 -1.19 7.66 -29.03
CA GLY A 155 -0.93 7.65 -30.47
C GLY A 155 -1.07 6.27 -31.13
N LYS A 156 -0.91 5.18 -30.36
CA LYS A 156 -1.13 3.81 -30.83
C LYS A 156 -2.59 3.41 -30.69
N VAL A 157 -3.19 3.68 -29.53
CA VAL A 157 -4.58 3.34 -29.20
C VAL A 157 -5.58 4.08 -30.08
N PHE A 158 -5.32 5.34 -30.42
CA PHE A 158 -6.22 6.14 -31.24
C PHE A 158 -5.80 6.23 -32.72
N ALA A 159 -4.96 5.29 -33.19
CA ALA A 159 -4.43 5.33 -34.55
C ALA A 159 -5.53 5.23 -35.63
N ASP A 160 -6.60 4.47 -35.36
CA ASP A 160 -7.79 4.39 -36.22
C ASP A 160 -8.95 5.28 -35.73
N GLY A 161 -8.71 6.11 -34.71
CA GLY A 161 -9.68 7.03 -34.12
C GLY A 161 -10.68 6.40 -33.13
N ALA A 162 -10.57 5.10 -32.84
CA ALA A 162 -11.41 4.42 -31.85
C ALA A 162 -10.55 3.70 -30.81
N PHE A 163 -10.94 3.75 -29.53
CA PHE A 163 -10.36 2.88 -28.51
C PHE A 163 -11.32 1.70 -28.32
N ASP A 164 -10.98 0.56 -28.93
CA ASP A 164 -11.83 -0.62 -28.95
C ASP A 164 -11.07 -1.93 -28.62
N GLN A 165 -11.68 -3.06 -28.93
CA GLN A 165 -11.14 -4.38 -28.61
C GLN A 165 -9.80 -4.69 -29.29
N LYS A 166 -9.47 -4.02 -30.41
CA LYS A 166 -8.16 -4.16 -31.08
C LYS A 166 -7.02 -3.64 -30.21
N ASP A 167 -7.30 -2.70 -29.33
CA ASP A 167 -6.32 -2.05 -28.46
C ASP A 167 -6.15 -2.76 -27.12
N GLN A 168 -6.76 -3.94 -26.96
CA GLN A 168 -6.72 -4.70 -25.71
C GLN A 168 -5.29 -4.91 -25.19
N VAL A 169 -4.31 -5.06 -26.10
CA VAL A 169 -2.87 -5.21 -25.75
C VAL A 169 -2.29 -3.97 -25.06
N TYR A 170 -2.88 -2.79 -25.28
CA TYR A 170 -2.45 -1.52 -24.69
C TYR A 170 -3.33 -1.07 -23.52
N ALA A 171 -4.54 -1.61 -23.40
CA ALA A 171 -5.56 -1.12 -22.48
C ALA A 171 -5.10 -1.07 -21.01
N GLU A 172 -4.45 -2.12 -20.50
CA GLU A 172 -3.98 -2.19 -19.11
C GLU A 172 -2.90 -1.13 -18.82
N SER A 173 -1.94 -0.97 -19.72
CA SER A 173 -0.90 0.05 -19.59
C SER A 173 -1.49 1.46 -19.70
N PHE A 174 -2.43 1.66 -20.62
CA PHE A 174 -3.09 2.94 -20.83
C PHE A 174 -3.90 3.35 -19.60
N GLU A 175 -4.68 2.42 -19.02
CA GLU A 175 -5.38 2.63 -17.75
C GLU A 175 -4.39 3.03 -16.64
N THR A 176 -3.31 2.27 -16.48
CA THR A 176 -2.30 2.50 -15.43
C THR A 176 -1.70 3.91 -15.55
N PHE A 177 -1.33 4.33 -16.76
CA PHE A 177 -0.76 5.66 -16.98
C PHE A 177 -1.77 6.77 -16.75
N CYS A 178 -3.03 6.61 -17.18
CA CYS A 178 -4.10 7.56 -16.92
C CYS A 178 -4.36 7.73 -15.42
N ARG A 179 -4.44 6.62 -14.67
CA ARG A 179 -4.62 6.67 -13.20
C ARG A 179 -3.44 7.32 -12.50
N SER A 180 -2.21 6.99 -12.92
CA SER A 180 -1.00 7.63 -12.39
C SER A 180 -0.99 9.14 -12.65
N LEU A 181 -1.34 9.58 -13.86
CA LEU A 181 -1.45 11.00 -14.20
C LEU A 181 -2.48 11.69 -13.30
N ALA A 182 -3.68 11.11 -13.16
CA ALA A 182 -4.72 11.63 -12.29
C ALA A 182 -4.24 11.74 -10.84
N ALA A 183 -3.54 10.73 -10.32
CA ALA A 183 -3.07 10.70 -8.94
C ALA A 183 -2.06 11.82 -8.65
N HIS A 184 -1.09 12.01 -9.56
CA HIS A 184 -0.14 13.12 -9.44
C HIS A 184 -0.81 14.49 -9.53
N ALA A 185 -1.79 14.64 -10.43
CA ALA A 185 -2.53 15.89 -10.58
C ALA A 185 -3.34 16.24 -9.31
N VAL A 186 -4.02 15.25 -8.71
CA VAL A 186 -4.77 15.45 -7.45
C VAL A 186 -3.81 15.78 -6.30
N ALA A 187 -2.70 15.05 -6.16
CA ALA A 187 -1.70 15.34 -5.12
C ALA A 187 -1.17 16.79 -5.23
N MET A 188 -0.94 17.27 -6.45
CA MET A 188 -0.50 18.65 -6.69
C MET A 188 -1.61 19.67 -6.38
N ALA A 189 -2.86 19.37 -6.72
CA ALA A 189 -4.01 20.21 -6.39
C ALA A 189 -4.18 20.37 -4.87
N ASP A 190 -4.08 19.27 -4.11
CA ASP A 190 -4.13 19.29 -2.65
C ASP A 190 -3.00 20.15 -2.07
N ARG A 191 -1.79 20.04 -2.62
CA ARG A 191 -0.66 20.88 -2.20
C ARG A 191 -0.89 22.36 -2.51
N ALA A 192 -1.43 22.69 -3.68
CA ALA A 192 -1.77 24.06 -4.04
C ALA A 192 -2.82 24.63 -3.06
N ALA A 193 -3.85 23.85 -2.72
CA ALA A 193 -4.87 24.24 -1.74
C ALA A 193 -4.27 24.51 -0.35
N LEU A 194 -3.34 23.67 0.12
CA LEU A 194 -2.64 23.86 1.40
C LEU A 194 -1.74 25.10 1.42
N VAL A 195 -1.17 25.50 0.28
CA VAL A 195 -0.39 26.75 0.18
C VAL A 195 -1.33 27.95 0.20
N ALA A 196 -2.44 27.89 -0.53
CA ALA A 196 -3.43 28.97 -0.58
C ALA A 196 -4.07 29.24 0.80
N SER A 197 -4.34 28.20 1.59
CA SER A 197 -4.95 28.36 2.92
C SER A 197 -4.06 29.00 3.98
N LYS A 198 -2.73 29.04 3.78
CA LYS A 198 -1.77 29.70 4.69
C LYS A 198 -1.63 31.21 4.45
N ILE A 199 -2.26 31.73 3.40
CA ILE A 199 -2.21 33.15 3.03
C ILE A 199 -3.31 33.96 3.77
N HIS A 200 -4.22 33.27 4.48
CA HIS A 200 -5.27 33.85 5.33
C HIS A 200 -5.02 33.53 6.81
#